data_AF-A0A1C7EHA0-F1
#
_entry.id   AF-A0A1C7EHA0-F1
#
_cell.length_a   1.000
_cell.length_b   1.000
_cell.length_c   1.000
_cell.angle_alpha   90.00
_cell.angle_beta   90.00
_cell.angle_gamma   90.00
#
_symmetry.space_group_name_H-M   'P 1'
#
loop_
_entity.id
_entity.type
_entity.pdbx_description
1 polymer ?
#
loop_
_entity_poly.entity_id
_entity_poly.type
_entity_poly.pdbx_seq_one_letter_code
_entity_poly.pdbx_strand_id
1 'polypeptide(L)'
;MKKWGLFLASALLLAACSNEETEPTGPDETEDPDKAEMAVEQKSMTEEGFITQVSGESVLVNNIYFSIPEDVKVQLSDGAETTEGVIRDIRTGMKVSMDYNGPLAESFPMQGEAETITILIDEESVKQADALEAFINEEQLSRLIMMGQPIVRDNEIGFLFSNMETGEMSEVRIDLDTHEYTIGGETSE
;
A
#
# COMPACT_ATOMS: atom_id res chain seq x y z
N MET A 1 55.73 37.79 40.37
CA MET A 1 55.50 36.97 41.58
C MET A 1 54.51 35.88 41.19
N LYS A 2 54.92 34.61 41.03
CA LYS A 2 55.22 33.60 42.05
C LYS A 2 53.99 32.70 42.32
N LYS A 3 54.06 31.48 41.75
CA LYS A 3 53.57 30.18 42.26
C LYS A 3 52.05 29.92 42.14
N TRP A 4 51.53 28.71 41.94
CA TRP A 4 52.08 27.34 42.00
C TRP A 4 51.01 26.33 41.55
N GLY A 5 51.42 25.12 41.18
CA GLY A 5 50.65 23.86 41.35
C GLY A 5 49.97 23.36 40.07
N LEU A 6 50.52 22.44 39.24
CA LEU A 6 51.04 21.07 39.53
C LEU A 6 49.88 20.19 40.05
N PHE A 7 49.36 19.18 39.35
CA PHE A 7 50.02 17.90 39.00
C PHE A 7 49.08 17.05 38.10
N LEU A 8 49.61 16.41 37.04
CA LEU A 8 49.76 14.93 36.83
C LEU A 8 48.45 14.10 36.80
N ALA A 9 48.24 13.11 35.94
CA ALA A 9 49.13 12.36 35.07
C ALA A 9 48.32 11.54 34.04
N SER A 10 48.93 11.33 32.88
CA SER A 10 49.12 10.05 32.18
C SER A 10 48.00 9.00 32.17
N ALA A 11 47.60 8.56 30.98
CA ALA A 11 48.27 7.41 30.33
C ALA A 11 47.49 7.00 29.06
N LEU A 12 48.00 7.41 27.89
CA LEU A 12 47.74 6.66 26.65
C LEU A 12 49.00 5.83 26.40
N LEU A 13 48.89 4.54 26.71
CA LEU A 13 49.93 3.56 26.45
C LEU A 13 49.99 3.29 24.95
N LEU A 14 51.16 3.59 24.39
CA LEU A 14 51.66 3.07 23.13
C LEU A 14 51.69 1.53 23.19
N ALA A 15 51.11 0.88 22.19
CA ALA A 15 51.56 -0.42 21.73
C ALA A 15 52.04 -0.26 20.30
N ALA A 16 53.35 -0.13 20.15
CA ALA A 16 54.07 -0.36 18.92
C ALA A 16 54.39 -1.86 18.82
N CYS A 17 54.07 -2.45 17.67
CA CYS A 17 54.78 -3.57 17.03
C CYS A 17 54.61 -3.28 15.53
N SER A 18 55.54 -2.55 14.91
CA SER A 18 56.76 -3.09 14.27
C SER A 18 56.42 -4.01 13.10
N ASN A 19 56.41 -3.48 11.86
CA ASN A 19 57.28 -3.97 10.78
C ASN A 19 57.26 -3.06 9.52
N GLU A 20 58.46 -2.70 9.07
CA GLU A 20 58.95 -2.34 7.72
C GLU A 20 58.49 -1.08 6.92
N GLU A 21 59.49 -0.21 6.73
CA GLU A 21 59.78 0.83 5.72
C GLU A 21 59.11 0.73 4.33
N THR A 22 58.59 1.86 3.83
CA THR A 22 59.19 2.64 2.70
C THR A 22 58.46 3.99 2.48
N GLU A 23 59.22 5.10 2.41
CA GLU A 23 58.75 6.43 1.96
C GLU A 23 58.89 6.57 0.40
N PRO A 24 58.65 7.75 -0.23
CA PRO A 24 57.36 8.38 -0.57
C PRO A 24 57.29 8.72 -2.09
N THR A 25 56.12 8.97 -2.68
CA THR A 25 56.04 9.74 -3.95
C THR A 25 54.63 10.21 -4.31
N GLY A 26 54.48 11.53 -4.49
CA GLY A 26 53.65 12.11 -5.57
C GLY A 26 52.20 12.48 -5.23
N PRO A 27 51.74 13.70 -5.62
CA PRO A 27 50.40 14.20 -5.35
C PRO A 27 49.43 13.75 -6.44
N ASP A 28 48.22 13.32 -6.09
CA ASP A 28 47.08 13.56 -6.96
C ASP A 28 45.75 13.42 -6.21
N GLU A 29 44.92 14.42 -6.46
CA GLU A 29 43.46 14.38 -6.55
C GLU A 29 42.64 14.02 -5.30
N THR A 30 42.14 15.09 -4.68
CA THR A 30 40.78 15.21 -4.14
C THR A 30 39.78 14.23 -4.76
N GLU A 31 39.29 13.28 -3.96
CA GLU A 31 37.95 12.74 -4.13
C GLU A 31 37.17 13.03 -2.84
N ASP A 32 36.20 13.93 -3.00
CA ASP A 32 35.19 14.31 -2.03
C ASP A 32 34.31 13.08 -1.71
N PRO A 33 34.22 12.59 -0.47
CA PRO A 33 33.45 11.39 -0.15
C PRO A 33 31.92 11.63 -0.14
N ASP A 34 31.46 12.84 -0.50
CA ASP A 34 30.06 13.28 -0.34
C ASP A 34 29.13 13.03 -1.54
N LYS A 35 29.45 12.10 -2.44
CA LYS A 35 28.53 11.73 -3.53
C LYS A 35 28.29 10.23 -3.69
N ALA A 36 28.10 9.53 -2.58
CA ALA A 36 27.25 8.36 -2.58
C ALA A 36 25.79 8.85 -2.51
N GLU A 37 25.20 9.15 -3.67
CA GLU A 37 23.75 9.29 -3.80
C GLU A 37 23.10 8.01 -3.26
N MET A 38 22.61 8.07 -2.03
CA MET A 38 21.81 7.01 -1.44
C MET A 38 20.51 6.96 -2.24
N ALA A 39 20.45 6.06 -3.22
CA ALA A 39 19.19 5.61 -3.78
C ALA A 39 18.38 5.04 -2.61
N VAL A 40 17.44 5.83 -2.09
CA VAL A 40 16.44 5.33 -1.16
C VAL A 40 15.65 4.30 -1.96
N GLU A 41 15.81 3.01 -1.66
CA GLU A 41 14.92 1.98 -2.21
C GLU A 41 13.49 2.37 -1.83
N GLN A 42 12.73 2.84 -2.82
CA GLN A 42 11.30 3.03 -2.65
C GLN A 42 10.70 1.65 -2.42
N LYS A 43 10.20 1.42 -1.22
CA LYS A 43 9.52 0.18 -0.87
C LYS A 43 8.19 0.17 -1.62
N SER A 44 8.13 -0.61 -2.70
CA SER A 44 6.88 -0.98 -3.35
C SER A 44 6.04 -1.82 -2.38
N MET A 45 4.76 -1.51 -2.30
CA MET A 45 3.77 -2.17 -1.46
C MET A 45 2.57 -2.57 -2.33
N THR A 46 1.86 -3.59 -1.89
CA THR A 46 0.69 -4.12 -2.60
C THR A 46 -0.51 -4.13 -1.66
N GLU A 47 -1.66 -3.67 -2.14
CA GLU A 47 -2.94 -3.74 -1.46
C GLU A 47 -3.95 -4.47 -2.35
N GLU A 48 -4.49 -5.59 -1.87
CA GLU A 48 -5.59 -6.29 -2.54
C GLU A 48 -6.92 -5.93 -1.90
N GLY A 49 -7.95 -5.71 -2.71
CA GLY A 49 -9.29 -5.40 -2.23
C GLY A 49 -10.28 -5.23 -3.37
N PHE A 50 -11.42 -4.59 -3.07
CA PHE A 50 -12.43 -4.29 -4.07
C PHE A 50 -12.57 -2.79 -4.26
N ILE A 51 -12.85 -2.38 -5.49
CA ILE A 51 -13.14 -0.99 -5.81
C ILE A 51 -14.56 -0.68 -5.35
N THR A 52 -14.72 0.15 -4.33
CA THR A 52 -16.06 0.55 -3.86
C THR A 52 -16.51 1.87 -4.45
N GLN A 53 -15.58 2.67 -4.97
CA GLN A 53 -15.86 3.94 -5.60
C GLN A 53 -14.88 4.23 -6.74
N VAL A 54 -15.38 4.85 -7.80
CA VAL A 54 -14.60 5.42 -8.91
C VAL A 54 -14.97 6.89 -9.01
N SER A 55 -13.99 7.78 -8.85
CA SER A 55 -14.19 9.23 -8.88
C SER A 55 -13.10 9.90 -9.72
N GLY A 56 -13.42 10.27 -10.96
CA GLY A 56 -12.47 10.85 -11.90
C GLY A 56 -11.25 9.95 -12.10
N GLU A 57 -10.09 10.42 -11.66
CA GLU A 57 -8.79 9.74 -11.72
C GLU A 57 -8.42 9.11 -10.38
N SER A 58 -9.40 8.66 -9.61
CA SER A 58 -9.17 8.02 -8.31
C SER A 58 -10.14 6.87 -8.07
N VAL A 59 -9.67 5.88 -7.32
CA VAL A 59 -10.46 4.74 -6.87
C VAL A 59 -10.31 4.52 -5.37
N LEU A 60 -11.39 4.09 -4.73
CA LEU A 60 -11.36 3.66 -3.34
C LEU A 60 -11.23 2.15 -3.28
N VAL A 61 -10.14 1.66 -2.69
CA VAL A 61 -9.93 0.24 -2.39
C VAL A 61 -9.72 0.12 -0.88
N ASN A 62 -10.52 -0.74 -0.24
CA ASN A 62 -10.59 -0.84 1.22
C ASN A 62 -10.84 0.53 1.87
N ASN A 63 -9.85 1.08 2.59
CA ASN A 63 -9.88 2.41 3.20
C ASN A 63 -8.82 3.37 2.62
N ILE A 64 -8.40 3.17 1.37
CA ILE A 64 -7.37 3.94 0.69
C ILE A 64 -7.89 4.50 -0.64
N TYR A 65 -7.84 5.82 -0.80
CA TYR A 65 -8.00 6.45 -2.11
C TYR A 65 -6.68 6.41 -2.87
N PHE A 66 -6.67 5.65 -3.96
CA PHE A 66 -5.56 5.63 -4.89
C PHE A 66 -5.82 6.62 -6.03
N SER A 67 -4.90 7.56 -6.20
CA SER A 67 -4.85 8.39 -7.42
C SER A 67 -4.28 7.55 -8.57
N ILE A 68 -4.82 7.76 -9.76
CA ILE A 68 -4.50 7.03 -10.98
C ILE A 68 -3.77 8.00 -11.92
N PRO A 69 -2.42 8.03 -11.90
CA PRO A 69 -1.66 8.91 -12.79
C PRO A 69 -1.77 8.45 -14.26
N GLU A 70 -1.41 9.33 -15.21
CA GLU A 70 -1.51 9.04 -16.65
C GLU A 70 -0.64 7.85 -17.09
N ASP A 71 0.46 7.58 -16.39
CA ASP A 71 1.43 6.53 -16.66
C ASP A 71 1.21 5.23 -15.85
N VAL A 72 0.08 5.14 -15.13
CA VAL A 72 -0.29 3.92 -14.41
C VAL A 72 -0.34 2.71 -15.35
N LYS A 73 0.15 1.57 -14.88
CA LYS A 73 0.01 0.32 -15.62
C LYS A 73 -1.29 -0.39 -15.24
N VAL A 74 -2.22 -0.57 -16.17
CA VAL A 74 -3.44 -1.37 -15.95
C VAL A 74 -3.29 -2.75 -16.57
N GLN A 75 -3.64 -3.78 -15.81
CA GLN A 75 -3.50 -5.18 -16.18
C GLN A 75 -4.76 -5.96 -15.83
N LEU A 76 -5.03 -7.02 -16.58
CA LEU A 76 -6.07 -8.01 -16.29
C LEU A 76 -5.38 -9.35 -15.99
N SER A 77 -5.72 -9.99 -14.87
CA SER A 77 -5.14 -11.26 -14.45
C SER A 77 -6.22 -12.32 -14.23
N ASP A 78 -6.12 -13.46 -14.90
CA ASP A 78 -7.01 -14.62 -14.70
C ASP A 78 -6.44 -15.64 -13.69
N GLY A 79 -5.39 -15.24 -12.96
CA GLY A 79 -4.66 -16.09 -12.01
C GLY A 79 -3.57 -16.94 -12.63
N ALA A 80 -3.54 -17.11 -13.96
CA ALA A 80 -2.50 -17.84 -14.68
C ALA A 80 -1.65 -16.93 -15.57
N GLU A 81 -2.30 -16.02 -16.29
CA GLU A 81 -1.68 -15.07 -17.20
C GLU A 81 -2.12 -13.64 -16.88
N THR A 82 -1.32 -12.69 -17.34
CA THR A 82 -1.65 -11.26 -17.21
C THR A 82 -1.61 -10.61 -18.58
N THR A 83 -2.66 -9.87 -18.90
CA THR A 83 -2.81 -9.14 -20.16
C THR A 83 -2.92 -7.64 -19.91
N GLU A 84 -2.69 -6.85 -20.95
CA GLU A 84 -2.82 -5.39 -20.89
C GLU A 84 -4.29 -5.00 -20.76
N GLY A 85 -4.61 -4.17 -19.76
CA GLY A 85 -5.92 -3.57 -19.57
C GLY A 85 -5.88 -2.06 -19.80
N VAL A 86 -7.05 -1.41 -19.72
CA VAL A 86 -7.12 0.05 -19.80
C VAL A 86 -7.85 0.64 -18.59
N ILE A 87 -7.56 1.91 -18.25
CA ILE A 87 -8.26 2.63 -17.17
C ILE A 87 -9.78 2.59 -17.37
N ARG A 88 -10.24 2.58 -18.63
CA ARG A 88 -11.66 2.46 -18.96
C ARG A 88 -12.27 1.11 -18.61
N ASP A 89 -11.52 0.12 -18.17
CA ASP A 89 -12.06 -1.16 -17.71
C ASP A 89 -12.39 -1.12 -16.20
N ILE A 90 -11.82 -0.16 -15.46
CA ILE A 90 -11.99 -0.03 -14.01
C ILE A 90 -13.44 0.31 -13.65
N ARG A 91 -14.07 -0.50 -12.80
CA ARG A 91 -15.45 -0.31 -12.32
C ARG A 91 -15.53 -0.60 -10.83
N THR A 92 -16.57 -0.04 -10.21
CA THR A 92 -17.01 -0.44 -8.86
C THR A 92 -17.35 -1.93 -8.82
N GLY A 93 -17.12 -2.58 -7.68
CA GLY A 93 -17.30 -4.02 -7.47
C GLY A 93 -16.09 -4.86 -7.85
N MET A 94 -15.23 -4.39 -8.75
CA MET A 94 -14.08 -5.17 -9.22
C MET A 94 -13.07 -5.46 -8.10
N LYS A 95 -12.59 -6.70 -8.05
CA LYS A 95 -11.46 -7.09 -7.22
C LYS A 95 -10.15 -6.71 -7.91
N VAL A 96 -9.25 -6.07 -7.18
CA VAL A 96 -7.99 -5.55 -7.71
C VAL A 96 -6.83 -5.78 -6.74
N SER A 97 -5.64 -5.85 -7.31
CA SER A 97 -4.36 -5.75 -6.60
C SER A 97 -3.66 -4.47 -7.03
N MET A 98 -3.41 -3.58 -6.07
CA MET A 98 -2.87 -2.24 -6.27
C MET A 98 -1.41 -2.22 -5.81
N ASP A 99 -0.48 -1.99 -6.72
CA ASP A 99 0.91 -1.70 -6.36
C ASP A 99 1.10 -0.18 -6.23
N TYR A 100 1.79 0.25 -5.17
CA TYR A 100 2.02 1.66 -4.88
C TYR A 100 3.33 1.87 -4.12
N ASN A 101 3.83 3.11 -4.16
CA ASN A 101 5.10 3.48 -3.54
C ASN A 101 4.94 4.41 -2.34
N GLY A 102 5.82 4.21 -1.36
CA GLY A 102 5.98 5.13 -0.23
C GLY A 102 4.85 5.06 0.80
N PRO A 103 4.98 5.79 1.91
CA PRO A 103 3.96 5.78 2.95
C PRO A 103 2.67 6.41 2.43
N LEU A 104 1.53 5.82 2.79
CA LEU A 104 0.22 6.44 2.56
C LEU A 104 0.11 7.73 3.37
N ALA A 105 -0.59 8.72 2.84
CA ALA A 105 -0.89 9.94 3.59
C ALA A 105 -1.75 9.60 4.82
N GLU A 106 -1.39 10.16 5.97
CA GLU A 106 -2.09 9.98 7.24
C GLU A 106 -3.42 10.76 7.28
N SER A 107 -4.38 10.35 6.44
CA SER A 107 -5.74 10.87 6.38
C SER A 107 -6.76 9.73 6.51
N PHE A 108 -8.05 10.09 6.65
CA PHE A 108 -9.13 9.10 6.58
C PHE A 108 -10.18 9.50 5.54
N PRO A 109 -10.39 8.69 4.48
CA PRO A 109 -9.57 7.54 4.08
C PRO A 109 -8.10 7.90 3.84
N MET A 110 -7.21 6.90 3.90
CA MET A 110 -5.80 7.10 3.56
C MET A 110 -5.68 7.46 2.08
N GLN A 111 -4.56 8.06 1.67
CA GLN A 111 -4.33 8.40 0.27
C GLN A 111 -2.99 7.86 -0.21
N GLY A 112 -2.99 7.34 -1.43
CA GLY A 112 -1.82 6.84 -2.13
C GLY A 112 -1.89 7.12 -3.63
N GLU A 113 -0.81 6.84 -4.33
CA GLU A 113 -0.72 6.92 -5.79
C GLU A 113 -0.44 5.53 -6.34
N ALA A 114 -1.27 5.07 -7.27
CA ALA A 114 -1.12 3.75 -7.87
C ALA A 114 -0.01 3.75 -8.92
N GLU A 115 0.87 2.75 -8.85
CA GLU A 115 1.85 2.45 -9.90
C GLU A 115 1.29 1.41 -10.87
N THR A 116 0.68 0.35 -10.34
CA THR A 116 0.05 -0.71 -11.13
C THR A 116 -1.31 -1.06 -10.54
N ILE A 117 -2.29 -1.24 -11.43
CA ILE A 117 -3.63 -1.73 -11.10
C ILE A 117 -3.81 -3.06 -11.83
N THR A 118 -3.87 -4.16 -11.09
CA THR A 118 -4.17 -5.47 -11.64
C THR A 118 -5.60 -5.84 -11.29
N ILE A 119 -6.49 -5.86 -12.28
CA ILE A 119 -7.88 -6.31 -12.14
C ILE A 119 -7.89 -7.83 -12.18
N LEU A 120 -8.43 -8.45 -11.13
CA LEU A 120 -8.50 -9.90 -10.99
C LEU A 120 -9.79 -10.40 -11.65
N ILE A 121 -9.63 -11.19 -12.70
CA ILE A 121 -10.70 -11.72 -13.57
C ILE A 121 -10.76 -13.24 -13.58
N ASP A 122 -10.07 -13.90 -12.65
CA ASP A 122 -10.26 -15.33 -12.41
C ASP A 122 -11.69 -15.62 -11.93
N GLU A 123 -12.15 -16.86 -12.07
CA GLU A 123 -13.53 -17.28 -11.78
C GLU A 123 -13.96 -16.91 -10.35
N GLU A 124 -13.06 -17.02 -9.37
CA GLU A 124 -13.36 -16.70 -7.97
C GLU A 124 -13.49 -15.19 -7.76
N SER A 125 -12.55 -14.41 -8.31
CA SER A 125 -12.59 -12.95 -8.25
C SER A 125 -13.81 -12.36 -8.95
N VAL A 126 -14.21 -12.92 -10.10
CA VAL A 126 -15.43 -12.50 -10.81
C VAL A 126 -16.66 -12.79 -9.97
N LYS A 127 -16.77 -13.99 -9.39
CA LYS A 127 -17.90 -14.35 -8.52
C LYS A 127 -18.02 -13.39 -7.32
N GLN A 128 -16.90 -13.05 -6.69
CA GLN A 128 -16.86 -12.10 -5.58
C GLN A 128 -17.23 -10.68 -6.03
N ALA A 129 -16.75 -10.26 -7.19
CA ALA A 129 -17.04 -8.94 -7.75
C ALA A 129 -18.52 -8.78 -8.09
N ASP A 130 -19.14 -9.79 -8.70
CA ASP A 130 -20.57 -9.80 -9.06
C ASP A 130 -21.46 -9.65 -7.81
N ALA A 131 -21.16 -10.41 -6.74
CA ALA A 131 -21.89 -10.35 -5.48
C ALA A 131 -21.75 -8.98 -4.80
N LEU A 132 -20.53 -8.42 -4.77
CA LEU A 132 -20.29 -7.10 -4.18
C LEU A 132 -20.90 -5.97 -5.01
N GLU A 133 -20.83 -6.05 -6.35
CA GLU A 133 -21.46 -5.09 -7.24
C GLU A 133 -22.98 -5.07 -7.05
N ALA A 134 -23.63 -6.24 -6.93
CA ALA A 134 -25.05 -6.34 -6.64
C ALA A 134 -25.42 -5.60 -5.35
N PHE A 135 -24.68 -5.85 -4.27
CA PHE A 135 -24.87 -5.17 -2.99
C PHE A 135 -24.69 -3.64 -3.09
N ILE A 136 -23.61 -3.16 -3.72
CA ILE A 136 -23.35 -1.72 -3.87
C ILE A 136 -24.48 -1.03 -4.67
N ASN A 137 -24.95 -1.69 -5.72
CA ASN A 137 -26.02 -1.16 -6.57
C ASN A 137 -27.38 -1.13 -5.86
N GLU A 138 -27.70 -2.15 -5.06
CA GLU A 138 -28.97 -2.26 -4.34
C GLU A 138 -29.08 -1.22 -3.21
N GLU A 139 -28.06 -1.15 -2.36
CA GLU A 139 -28.02 -0.20 -1.25
C GLU A 139 -27.80 1.26 -1.70
N GLN A 140 -27.42 1.47 -2.97
CA GLN A 140 -27.12 2.78 -3.54
C GLN A 140 -26.19 3.62 -2.65
N LEU A 141 -25.22 2.97 -2.01
CA LEU A 141 -24.38 3.61 -1.01
C LEU A 141 -23.51 4.65 -1.71
N SER A 142 -23.83 5.92 -1.47
CA SER A 142 -23.10 7.05 -2.04
C SER A 142 -21.62 6.97 -1.69
N ARG A 143 -21.29 6.45 -0.50
CA ARG A 143 -19.93 6.27 0.01
C ARG A 143 -19.82 5.09 0.99
N LEU A 144 -19.36 3.95 0.48
CA LEU A 144 -18.97 2.79 1.29
C LEU A 144 -17.43 2.76 1.46
N ILE A 145 -16.96 2.75 2.70
CA ILE A 145 -15.57 2.46 3.06
C ILE A 145 -15.53 1.06 3.66
N MET A 146 -14.81 0.13 3.04
CA MET A 146 -14.54 -1.18 3.66
C MET A 146 -13.40 -1.04 4.65
N MET A 147 -13.61 -1.58 5.84
CA MET A 147 -12.63 -1.57 6.91
C MET A 147 -11.78 -2.83 6.80
N GLY A 148 -10.65 -2.70 6.12
CA GLY A 148 -9.75 -3.82 5.83
C GLY A 148 -10.20 -4.68 4.65
N GLN A 149 -9.57 -5.83 4.50
CA GLN A 149 -9.86 -6.77 3.41
C GLN A 149 -11.10 -7.61 3.72
N PRO A 150 -12.04 -7.76 2.78
CA PRO A 150 -13.14 -8.70 2.91
C PRO A 150 -12.65 -10.14 3.09
N ILE A 151 -13.38 -10.91 3.90
CA ILE A 151 -13.08 -12.31 4.22
C ILE A 151 -14.07 -13.19 3.46
N VAL A 152 -13.55 -14.13 2.68
CA VAL A 152 -14.35 -15.10 1.96
C VAL A 152 -14.33 -16.43 2.72
N ARG A 153 -15.50 -16.92 3.10
CA ARG A 153 -15.65 -18.17 3.86
C ARG A 153 -17.05 -18.73 3.69
N ASP A 154 -17.14 -20.06 3.61
CA ASP A 154 -18.43 -20.78 3.60
C ASP A 154 -19.38 -20.28 2.49
N ASN A 155 -18.83 -19.94 1.31
CA ASN A 155 -19.54 -19.36 0.15
C ASN A 155 -20.13 -17.95 0.38
N GLU A 156 -19.64 -17.24 1.39
CA GLU A 156 -20.01 -15.86 1.64
C GLU A 156 -18.77 -14.96 1.60
N ILE A 157 -18.98 -13.70 1.21
CA ILE A 157 -18.02 -12.62 1.43
C ILE A 157 -18.51 -11.74 2.58
N GLY A 158 -17.67 -11.58 3.59
CA GLY A 158 -17.95 -10.80 4.78
C GLY A 158 -17.00 -9.60 4.91
N PHE A 159 -17.52 -8.43 5.22
CA PHE A 159 -16.70 -7.24 5.48
C PHE A 159 -17.37 -6.28 6.46
N LEU A 160 -16.55 -5.51 7.15
CA LEU A 160 -17.02 -4.37 7.92
C LEU A 160 -17.01 -3.15 7.01
N PHE A 161 -18.07 -2.34 7.03
CA PHE A 161 -18.05 -1.05 6.36
C PHE A 161 -18.45 0.08 7.31
N SER A 162 -18.00 1.28 6.98
CA SER A 162 -18.46 2.51 7.60
C SER A 162 -19.28 3.32 6.61
N ASN A 163 -20.51 3.67 7.00
CA ASN A 163 -21.32 4.64 6.29
C ASN A 163 -20.76 6.04 6.56
N MET A 164 -20.24 6.72 5.54
CA MET A 164 -19.62 8.04 5.72
C MET A 164 -20.60 9.16 6.10
N GLU A 165 -21.90 8.96 5.85
CA GLU A 165 -22.93 9.95 6.17
C GLU A 165 -23.33 9.88 7.65
N THR A 166 -23.49 8.68 8.20
CA THR A 166 -23.91 8.46 9.59
C THR A 166 -22.74 8.22 10.54
N GLY A 167 -21.60 7.76 10.03
CA GLY A 167 -20.46 7.26 10.80
C GLY A 167 -20.69 5.88 11.42
N GLU A 168 -21.84 5.24 11.14
CA GLU A 168 -22.16 3.91 11.66
C GLU A 168 -21.29 2.85 10.99
N MET A 169 -20.87 1.85 11.78
CA MET A 169 -20.17 0.69 11.28
C MET A 169 -21.08 -0.53 11.35
N SER A 170 -21.15 -1.28 10.27
CA SER A 170 -21.97 -2.48 10.18
C SER A 170 -21.18 -3.61 9.52
N GLU A 171 -21.46 -4.84 9.93
CA GLU A 171 -20.98 -6.03 9.26
C GLU A 171 -21.92 -6.40 8.13
N VAL A 172 -21.36 -6.67 6.96
CA VAL A 172 -22.07 -7.19 5.79
C VAL A 172 -21.59 -8.59 5.52
N ARG A 173 -22.52 -9.47 5.18
CA ARG A 173 -22.25 -10.82 4.65
C ARG A 173 -23.12 -11.02 3.43
N ILE A 174 -22.52 -11.43 2.33
CA ILE A 174 -23.19 -11.63 1.03
C ILE A 174 -22.96 -13.08 0.61
N ASP A 175 -24.02 -13.80 0.28
CA ASP A 175 -23.93 -15.12 -0.35
C ASP A 175 -23.45 -14.96 -1.80
N LEU A 176 -22.39 -15.69 -2.16
CA LEU A 176 -21.74 -15.53 -3.47
C LEU A 176 -22.53 -16.15 -4.64
N ASP A 177 -23.53 -17.00 -4.38
CA ASP A 177 -24.37 -17.61 -5.42
C ASP A 177 -25.70 -16.88 -5.59
N THR A 178 -26.33 -16.45 -4.48
CA THR A 178 -27.66 -15.83 -4.50
C THR A 178 -27.62 -14.30 -4.46
N HIS A 179 -26.49 -13.73 -4.01
CA HIS A 179 -26.30 -12.31 -3.72
C HIS A 179 -27.21 -11.77 -2.61
N GLU A 180 -27.91 -12.65 -1.87
CA GLU A 180 -28.63 -12.25 -0.67
C GLU A 180 -27.62 -11.82 0.42
N TYR A 181 -27.96 -10.77 1.17
CA TYR A 181 -27.04 -10.22 2.17
C TYR A 181 -27.71 -9.82 3.48
N THR A 182 -26.89 -9.78 4.53
CA THR A 182 -27.28 -9.26 5.86
C THR A 182 -26.46 -8.02 6.19
N ILE A 183 -27.07 -7.03 6.86
CA ILE A 183 -26.39 -5.85 7.41
C ILE A 183 -26.59 -5.85 8.92
N GLY A 184 -25.51 -5.77 9.71
CA GLY A 184 -25.59 -5.76 11.17
C GLY A 184 -26.14 -7.06 11.78
N GLY A 185 -26.18 -8.14 11.00
CA GLY A 185 -26.79 -9.41 11.39
C GLY A 185 -28.30 -9.50 11.16
N GLU A 186 -28.91 -8.47 10.59
CA GLU A 186 -30.30 -8.50 10.12
C GLU A 186 -30.33 -8.78 8.61
N THR A 187 -31.24 -9.66 8.17
CA THR A 187 -31.43 -9.97 6.73
C THR A 187 -32.08 -8.79 6.03
N SER A 188 -31.56 -8.38 4.88
CA SER A 188 -32.24 -7.41 4.00
C SER A 188 -33.52 -8.04 3.42
N GLU A 189 -34.64 -7.29 3.41
CA GLU A 189 -35.96 -7.73 2.89
C GLU A 189 -36.22 -7.27 1.45
#